data_AF-A0A820QRU3-F1
#
_entry.id   AF-A0A820QRU3-F1
#
_cell.length_a   1.000
_cell.length_b   1.000
_cell.length_c   1.000
_cell.angle_alpha   90.00
_cell.angle_beta   90.00
_cell.angle_gamma   90.00
#
_symmetry.space_group_name_H-M   'P 1'
#
loop_
_entity.id
_entity.type
_entity.pdbx_description
1 polymer ?
#
loop_
_entity_poly.entity_id
_entity_poly.type
_entity_poly.pdbx_seq_one_letter_code
_entity_poly.pdbx_strand_id
1 'polypeptide(L)'
;TSAHKPYLDAIRATLQAAFCIENFESQVVERHNKPEVEVKSSKQLLLNPVTISRNQNERILIEGSVNSVRISIAVKQADDLEKILFKRLMRFMM
;
A
#
# COMPACT_ATOMS: atom_id res chain seq x y z
N THR A 1 17.79 -14.24 -11.44
CA THR A 1 17.69 -14.09 -9.97
C THR A 1 18.41 -12.83 -9.42
N SER A 2 18.79 -11.83 -10.22
CA SER A 2 19.49 -10.63 -9.70
C SER A 2 18.56 -9.48 -9.23
N ALA A 3 17.36 -9.35 -9.80
CA ALA A 3 16.51 -8.17 -9.56
C ALA A 3 15.54 -8.27 -8.35
N HIS A 4 15.50 -9.40 -7.63
CA HIS A 4 14.53 -9.54 -6.52
C HIS A 4 14.96 -8.79 -5.26
N LYS A 5 16.23 -8.88 -4.89
CA LYS A 5 16.77 -8.22 -3.71
C LYS A 5 16.69 -6.68 -3.81
N PRO A 6 17.11 -6.04 -4.92
CA PRO A 6 16.94 -4.59 -5.09
C PRO A 6 15.49 -4.12 -5.01
N TYR A 7 14.54 -4.93 -5.53
CA TYR A 7 13.12 -4.62 -5.44
C TYR A 7 12.63 -4.62 -3.98
N LEU A 8 12.98 -5.64 -3.20
CA LEU A 8 12.62 -5.70 -1.78
C LEU A 8 13.30 -4.60 -0.95
N ASP A 9 14.55 -4.26 -1.27
CA ASP A 9 15.27 -3.19 -0.58
C ASP A 9 14.64 -1.82 -0.85
N ALA A 10 14.22 -1.55 -2.10
CA ALA A 10 13.47 -0.35 -2.46
C ALA A 10 12.13 -0.29 -1.71
N ILE A 11 11.36 -1.38 -1.69
CA ILE A 11 10.10 -1.46 -0.96
C ILE A 11 10.32 -1.18 0.54
N ARG A 12 11.33 -1.81 1.15
CA ARG A 12 11.64 -1.62 2.57
C ARG A 12 11.96 -0.17 2.87
N ALA A 13 12.81 0.47 2.06
CA ALA A 13 13.18 1.87 2.25
C ALA A 13 11.97 2.80 2.12
N THR A 14 11.10 2.59 1.12
CA THR A 14 9.90 3.40 0.93
C THR A 14 8.87 3.19 2.04
N LEU A 15 8.68 1.95 2.52
CA LEU A 15 7.80 1.67 3.65
C LEU A 15 8.32 2.32 4.95
N GLN A 16 9.63 2.27 5.18
CA GLN A 16 10.22 2.96 6.33
C GLN A 16 9.97 4.47 6.28
N ALA A 17 10.05 5.09 5.11
CA ALA A 17 9.72 6.50 4.94
C ALA A 17 8.21 6.78 5.08
N ALA A 18 7.34 5.86 4.64
CA ALA A 18 5.89 6.01 4.71
C ALA A 18 5.33 5.79 6.13
N PHE A 19 5.98 4.97 6.96
CA PHE A 19 5.52 4.67 8.32
C PHE A 19 5.79 5.75 9.37
N CYS A 20 6.13 6.97 8.95
CA CYS A 20 6.15 8.16 9.80
C CYS A 20 4.73 8.67 10.05
N ILE A 21 3.88 7.84 10.68
CA ILE A 21 2.48 8.16 10.99
C ILE A 21 2.33 8.70 12.41
N GLU A 22 1.38 9.61 12.59
CA GLU A 22 1.04 10.19 13.88
C GLU A 22 -0.49 10.17 14.10
N ASN A 23 -0.91 10.28 15.36
CA ASN A 23 -2.32 10.40 15.67
C ASN A 23 -2.86 11.74 15.16
N PHE A 24 -3.93 11.73 14.36
CA PHE A 24 -4.49 12.93 13.75
C PHE A 24 -6.02 12.90 13.80
N GLU A 25 -6.61 13.90 14.46
CA GLU A 25 -8.06 14.05 14.58
C GLU A 25 -8.69 14.57 13.28
N SER A 26 -9.93 14.17 12.99
CA SER A 26 -10.60 14.58 11.76
C SER A 26 -10.89 16.08 11.76
N GLN A 27 -10.44 16.77 10.72
CA GLN A 27 -10.73 18.19 10.52
C GLN A 27 -12.16 18.47 10.02
N VAL A 28 -12.87 17.44 9.54
CA VAL A 28 -14.19 17.58 8.91
C VAL A 28 -15.32 17.22 9.86
N VAL A 29 -15.12 16.23 10.73
CA VAL A 29 -16.16 15.75 11.66
C VAL A 29 -15.62 15.79 13.08
N GLU A 30 -16.29 16.55 13.94
CA GLU A 30 -15.93 16.69 15.34
C GLU A 30 -15.91 15.33 16.05
N ARG A 31 -14.90 15.09 16.90
CA ARG A 31 -14.75 13.87 17.71
C ARG A 31 -14.58 12.58 16.92
N HIS A 32 -14.23 12.66 15.63
CA HIS A 32 -13.86 11.50 14.84
C HIS A 32 -12.36 11.43 14.61
N ASN A 33 -11.84 10.20 14.56
CA ASN A 33 -10.50 9.88 14.11
C ASN A 33 -10.62 8.77 13.07
N LYS A 34 -10.22 9.05 11.84
CA LYS A 34 -10.40 8.17 10.68
C LYS A 34 -9.11 8.11 9.89
N PRO A 35 -8.81 6.99 9.22
CA PRO A 35 -7.64 6.91 8.34
C PRO A 35 -7.81 7.86 7.15
N GLU A 36 -7.01 8.93 7.11
CA GLU A 36 -7.13 9.97 6.08
C GLU A 36 -6.86 9.43 4.67
N VAL A 37 -6.05 8.38 4.53
CA VAL A 37 -5.77 7.76 3.22
C VAL A 37 -7.01 7.10 2.61
N GLU A 38 -7.97 6.66 3.43
CA GLU A 38 -9.21 6.03 2.97
C GLU A 38 -10.33 7.05 2.77
N VAL A 39 -10.46 8.01 3.69
CA VAL A 39 -11.52 9.02 3.64
C VAL A 39 -11.24 10.08 2.57
N LYS A 40 -9.95 10.42 2.35
CA LYS A 40 -9.50 11.42 1.37
C LYS A 40 -10.22 12.76 1.51
N SER A 41 -10.52 13.14 2.75
CA SER A 41 -11.26 14.35 3.08
C SER A 41 -10.51 15.62 2.68
N SER A 42 -9.19 15.60 2.87
CA SER A 42 -8.30 16.75 2.72
C SER A 42 -7.06 16.36 1.93
N LYS A 43 -6.85 16.99 0.77
CA LYS A 43 -5.69 16.71 -0.10
C LYS A 43 -4.35 17.05 0.57
N GLN A 44 -4.34 17.99 1.51
CA GLN A 44 -3.15 18.41 2.24
C GLN A 44 -2.61 17.31 3.16
N LEU A 45 -3.48 16.39 3.61
CA LEU A 45 -3.11 15.30 4.51
C LEU A 45 -2.64 14.05 3.75
N LEU A 46 -2.76 14.05 2.41
CA LEU A 46 -2.39 12.93 1.55
C LEU A 46 -0.99 13.15 0.98
N LEU A 47 -0.18 12.10 1.04
CA LEU A 47 1.12 12.06 0.37
C LEU A 47 0.95 11.59 -1.08
N ASN A 48 1.96 11.88 -1.90
CA ASN A 48 1.99 11.41 -3.28
C ASN A 48 2.07 9.87 -3.31
N PRO A 49 1.15 9.18 -4.01
CA PRO A 49 1.22 7.73 -4.16
C PRO A 49 2.50 7.31 -4.89
N VAL A 50 3.21 6.31 -4.36
CA VAL A 50 4.43 5.78 -4.96
C VAL A 50 4.18 4.35 -5.44
N THR A 51 4.55 4.07 -6.69
CA THR A 51 4.49 2.71 -7.25
C THR A 51 5.90 2.19 -7.50
N ILE A 52 6.21 1.03 -6.93
CA ILE A 52 7.47 0.32 -7.16
C ILE A 52 7.13 -0.93 -7.96
N SER A 53 7.73 -1.09 -9.14
CA SER A 53 7.48 -2.23 -10.02
C SER A 53 8.78 -2.97 -10.31
N ARG A 54 8.71 -4.30 -10.27
CA ARG A 54 9.82 -5.18 -10.70
C ARG A 54 9.65 -5.63 -12.15
N ASN A 55 8.41 -5.84 -12.55
CA ASN A 55 8.00 -6.15 -13.92
C ASN A 55 6.53 -5.71 -14.10
N GLN A 56 5.93 -6.00 -15.27
CA GLN A 56 4.54 -5.59 -15.56
C GLN A 56 3.50 -6.22 -14.62
N ASN A 57 3.81 -7.38 -14.04
CA ASN A 57 2.91 -8.20 -13.22
C ASN A 57 3.18 -8.10 -11.70
N GLU A 58 4.39 -7.72 -11.31
CA GLU A 58 4.85 -7.56 -9.92
C GLU A 58 5.05 -6.07 -9.61
N ARG A 59 4.15 -5.50 -8.82
CA ARG A 59 4.23 -4.12 -8.37
C ARG A 59 3.60 -3.92 -7.00
N ILE A 60 4.03 -2.89 -6.30
CA ILE A 60 3.43 -2.42 -5.06
C ILE A 60 3.06 -0.95 -5.22
N LEU A 61 1.86 -0.59 -4.79
CA LEU A 61 1.39 0.78 -4.65
C LEU A 61 1.33 1.12 -3.17
N ILE A 62 2.02 2.19 -2.78
CA ILE A 62 2.06 2.72 -1.42
C ILE A 62 1.38 4.08 -1.46
N GLU A 63 0.30 4.22 -0.70
CA GLU A 63 -0.43 5.47 -0.51
C GLU A 63 -0.29 5.86 0.96
N GLY A 64 0.34 7.01 1.22
CA GLY A 64 0.53 7.50 2.59
C GLY A 64 -0.38 8.69 2.90
N SER A 65 -0.69 8.85 4.18
CA SER A 65 -1.24 10.07 4.77
C SER A 65 -0.57 10.34 6.12
N VAL A 66 -0.97 11.42 6.79
CA VAL A 66 -0.46 11.79 8.12
C VAL A 66 -0.67 10.70 9.19
N ASN A 67 -1.78 9.95 9.13
CA ASN A 67 -2.17 9.02 10.20
C ASN A 67 -2.37 7.57 9.74
N SER A 68 -2.20 7.30 8.45
CA SER A 68 -2.47 5.98 7.88
C SER A 68 -1.69 5.75 6.60
N VAL A 69 -1.39 4.49 6.30
CA VAL A 69 -0.72 4.07 5.07
C VAL A 69 -1.48 2.89 4.50
N ARG A 70 -1.81 2.95 3.20
CA ARG A 70 -2.41 1.85 2.45
C ARG A 70 -1.37 1.22 1.53
N ILE A 71 -1.28 -0.10 1.58
CA ILE A 71 -0.32 -0.88 0.80
C ILE A 71 -1.11 -1.85 -0.08
N SER A 72 -0.96 -1.72 -1.39
CA SER A 72 -1.57 -2.64 -2.36
C SER A 72 -0.48 -3.43 -3.07
N ILE A 73 -0.55 -4.76 -3.00
CA ILE A 73 0.47 -5.66 -3.53
C ILE A 73 -0.09 -6.45 -4.71
N ALA A 74 0.54 -6.31 -5.87
CA ALA A 74 0.31 -7.17 -7.02
C ALA A 74 1.37 -8.28 -7.03
N VAL A 75 0.92 -9.51 -6.79
CA VAL A 75 1.75 -10.71 -6.79
C VAL A 75 1.72 -11.35 -8.18
N LYS A 76 2.88 -11.87 -8.63
CA LYS A 76 2.98 -12.61 -9.89
C LYS A 76 2.03 -13.81 -9.89
N GLN A 77 1.30 -13.98 -10.99
CA GLN A 77 0.49 -15.15 -11.29
C GLN A 77 0.93 -15.64 -12.68
N ALA A 78 1.62 -16.77 -12.75
CA ALA A 78 2.16 -17.31 -13.99
C ALA A 78 1.07 -17.96 -14.84
N ASP A 79 0.13 -18.67 -14.19
CA ASP A 79 -0.89 -19.48 -14.85
C ASP A 79 -2.30 -19.24 -14.27
N ASP A 80 -3.33 -19.69 -14.99
CA ASP A 80 -4.73 -19.58 -14.54
C ASP A 80 -5.00 -20.36 -13.24
N LEU A 81 -4.28 -21.45 -13.01
CA LEU A 81 -4.35 -22.20 -11.75
C LEU A 81 -3.84 -21.35 -10.58
N GLU A 82 -2.68 -20.71 -10.73
CA GLU A 82 -2.13 -19.80 -9.70
C GLU A 82 -3.06 -18.62 -9.44
N LYS A 83 -3.71 -18.09 -10.48
CA LYS A 83 -4.70 -17.02 -10.34
C LYS A 83 -5.90 -17.43 -9.50
N ILE A 84 -6.43 -18.64 -9.71
CA ILE A 84 -7.54 -19.17 -8.90
C ILE A 84 -7.09 -19.45 -7.46
N LEU A 85 -5.91 -20.07 -7.29
CA LEU A 85 -5.34 -20.35 -5.98
C LEU A 85 -5.11 -19.07 -5.19
N PHE A 86 -4.48 -18.07 -5.80
CA PHE A 86 -4.24 -16.77 -5.17
C PHE A 86 -5.54 -16.07 -4.82
N LYS A 87 -6.55 -16.08 -5.72
CA LYS A 87 -7.87 -15.52 -5.41
C LYS A 87 -8.53 -16.20 -4.22
N ARG A 88 -8.45 -17.54 -4.11
CA ARG A 88 -9.01 -18.28 -2.97
C ARG A 88 -8.24 -18.02 -1.68
N LEU A 89 -6.91 -17.96 -1.76
CA LEU A 89 -6.04 -17.66 -0.62
C LEU A 89 -6.29 -16.25 -0.08
N MET A 90 -6.32 -15.24 -0.96
CA MET A 90 -6.59 -13.86 -0.54
C MET A 90 -8.00 -13.69 0.03
N ARG A 91 -9.00 -14.40 -0.51
CA ARG A 91 -10.36 -14.44 0.06
C ARG A 91 -10.42 -15.18 1.40
N PHE A 92 -9.46 -16.05 1.69
CA PHE A 92 -9.38 -16.72 2.99
C PHE A 92 -8.70 -15.84 4.05
N MET A 93 -7.73 -15.02 3.63
CA MET A 93 -6.99 -14.11 4.53
C MET A 93 -7.74 -12.81 4.85
N MET A 94 -8.68 -12.39 4.00
CA MET A 94 -9.57 -11.23 4.20
C MET A 94 -10.92 -11.68 4.76
#